data_AF-A0A6G1VPU5-F1
#
_entry.id   AF-A0A6G1VPU5-F1
#
_cell.length_a   1.000
_cell.length_b   1.000
_cell.length_c   1.000
_cell.angle_alpha   90.00
_cell.angle_beta   90.00
_cell.angle_gamma   90.00
#
_symmetry.space_group_name_H-M   'P 1'
#
loop_
_entity.id
_entity.type
_entity.pdbx_description
1 polymer ?
#
loop_
_entity_poly.entity_id
_entity_poly.type
_entity_poly.pdbx_seq_one_letter_code
_entity_poly.pdbx_strand_id
1 'polypeptide(L)'
;MFFALAASSLLFSACSSDDAVVSTVGQNEAVQQIVLQVASSGDGLTTRAGRPLYSSQALQTIQHVRVLIYNTKTNAIVKDEQLDWTKSDKYDNHGRQHTLTYKGDQRLGEGNYKVMAVGYSDNSDYTYALDVTGASLTGKTYSDITATLKEGKKDAEEVFAGDAALTIGDDKKITNLTSGEEDGLDVTLHRQVAGSFGYFQDVPAIVNGKAAATLRLVVRDKNDKLTFKNFNSSFTTTGNTIQYYVNGSTSTGAPLVTDAQFKDGSNGYVLYSIDLKTWFPQLDENGDGLLNAEDTWNHPSDVKTTIVKGSVFGSNFVIPFNLTSGKSTMELQLLDKAGDIIKTWTVSIPTSDLNQDGTNGNVADESASIFNVVRNHMYNLGVKPYNGGTTDPDPSNPNPDPKPDPDPDKPDPDKPEDLSKSQNLILKVNDNWEAIHQMELGD
;
A
#
# COMPACT_ATOMS: atom_id res chain seq x y z
N MET A 1 -19.31 14.89 19.58
CA MET A 1 -18.68 16.23 19.49
C MET A 1 -18.46 16.48 18.00
N PHE A 2 -19.04 17.55 17.45
CA PHE A 2 -19.03 17.84 16.02
C PHE A 2 -17.58 17.95 15.52
N PHE A 3 -17.20 17.13 14.53
CA PHE A 3 -15.96 17.33 13.78
C PHE A 3 -16.29 18.17 12.54
N ALA A 4 -15.85 19.43 12.57
CA ALA A 4 -15.84 20.27 11.39
C ALA A 4 -14.68 19.83 10.50
N LEU A 5 -14.96 19.49 9.25
CA LEU A 5 -13.95 19.51 8.19
C LEU A 5 -13.31 20.90 8.21
N ALA A 6 -11.98 20.96 8.30
CA ALA A 6 -11.27 22.22 8.22
C ALA A 6 -11.41 22.75 6.78
N ALA A 7 -12.25 23.76 6.60
CA ALA A 7 -12.26 24.60 5.41
C ALA A 7 -10.87 25.24 5.28
N SER A 8 -10.04 24.70 4.39
CA SER A 8 -8.75 25.28 4.03
C SER A 8 -9.01 26.47 3.11
N SER A 9 -9.22 27.65 3.71
CA SER A 9 -9.19 28.92 3.01
C SER A 9 -7.76 29.24 2.59
N LEU A 10 -7.35 28.70 1.45
CA LEU A 10 -6.07 29.00 0.81
C LEU A 10 -6.08 30.43 0.28
N LEU A 11 -5.52 31.35 1.06
CA LEU A 11 -5.17 32.69 0.61
C LEU A 11 -4.01 32.61 -0.40
N PHE A 12 -4.25 33.14 -1.60
CA PHE A 12 -3.30 33.20 -2.70
C PHE A 12 -1.98 33.89 -2.30
N SER A 13 -0.85 33.23 -2.53
CA SER A 13 0.43 33.89 -2.77
C SER A 13 1.03 33.35 -4.07
N ALA A 14 0.95 34.18 -5.11
CA ALA A 14 1.62 33.96 -6.37
C ALA A 14 3.07 34.46 -6.26
N CYS A 15 4.03 33.61 -6.64
CA CYS A 15 5.41 34.03 -6.92
C CYS A 15 5.91 33.32 -8.18
N SER A 16 6.01 34.05 -9.29
CA SER A 16 7.20 34.00 -10.15
C SER A 16 7.39 35.32 -10.92
N SER A 17 8.48 36.01 -10.55
CA SER A 17 9.30 37.03 -11.25
C SER A 17 8.70 38.03 -12.25
N ASP A 18 8.78 39.30 -11.82
CA ASP A 18 9.11 40.56 -12.54
C ASP A 18 8.37 40.91 -13.84
N ASP A 19 7.35 41.77 -13.75
CA ASP A 19 7.50 43.21 -14.01
C ASP A 19 6.31 44.00 -13.40
N ALA A 20 6.56 45.26 -13.08
CA ALA A 20 5.74 46.10 -12.21
C ALA A 20 4.37 46.52 -12.78
N VAL A 21 3.41 46.74 -11.86
CA VAL A 21 2.63 47.98 -11.64
C VAL A 21 1.27 47.63 -11.00
N VAL A 22 0.98 48.32 -9.91
CA VAL A 22 -0.21 48.25 -9.07
C VAL A 22 -1.52 48.24 -9.88
N SER A 23 -2.34 47.21 -9.66
CA SER A 23 -3.80 47.35 -9.69
C SER A 23 -4.40 46.64 -8.47
N THR A 24 -4.92 47.41 -7.53
CA THR A 24 -5.68 46.97 -6.35
C THR A 24 -7.14 46.68 -6.71
N VAL A 25 -7.36 45.88 -7.75
CA VAL A 25 -8.69 45.33 -8.08
C VAL A 25 -8.55 43.83 -8.03
N GLY A 26 -8.93 43.23 -6.90
CA GLY A 26 -9.03 41.78 -6.77
C GLY A 26 -10.07 41.26 -7.76
N GLN A 27 -9.61 40.82 -8.93
CA GLN A 27 -10.41 39.99 -9.81
C GLN A 27 -10.48 38.61 -9.17
N ASN A 28 -11.54 38.35 -8.41
CA ASN A 28 -11.97 36.99 -8.13
C ASN A 28 -12.49 36.40 -9.45
N GLU A 29 -11.57 35.99 -10.32
CA GLU A 29 -11.92 35.20 -11.50
C GLU A 29 -12.55 33.88 -11.04
N ALA A 30 -13.70 33.51 -11.60
CA ALA A 30 -14.34 32.24 -11.30
C ALA A 30 -13.45 31.07 -11.77
N VAL A 31 -13.15 30.15 -10.86
CA VAL A 31 -12.25 29.00 -11.09
C VAL A 31 -12.98 27.67 -10.97
N GLN A 32 -12.39 26.60 -11.50
CA GLN A 32 -12.71 25.21 -11.13
C GLN A 32 -11.45 24.59 -10.56
N GLN A 33 -11.55 23.98 -9.39
CA GLN A 33 -10.41 23.33 -8.74
C GLN A 33 -10.64 21.82 -8.61
N ILE A 34 -9.59 21.04 -8.87
CA ILE A 34 -9.51 19.62 -8.54
C ILE A 34 -8.35 19.48 -7.56
N VAL A 35 -8.66 19.09 -6.33
CA VAL A 35 -7.69 18.89 -5.26
C VAL A 35 -7.37 17.41 -5.23
N LEU A 36 -6.16 17.06 -5.66
CA LEU A 36 -5.67 15.69 -5.62
C LEU A 36 -5.06 15.48 -4.25
N GLN A 37 -5.51 14.45 -3.56
CA GLN A 37 -4.94 14.01 -2.31
C GLN A 37 -4.47 12.58 -2.52
N VAL A 38 -3.19 12.31 -2.31
CA VAL A 38 -2.79 10.93 -2.06
C VAL A 38 -2.97 10.76 -0.56
N ALA A 39 -3.94 9.93 -0.15
CA ALA A 39 -4.20 9.73 1.27
C ALA A 39 -3.13 8.84 1.90
N SER A 40 -2.59 9.32 3.02
CA SER A 40 -1.80 8.54 3.99
C SER A 40 -2.60 8.25 5.27
N SER A 41 -3.94 8.25 5.30
CA SER A 41 -4.75 8.27 6.54
C SER A 41 -5.10 6.94 7.25
N GLY A 42 -4.78 6.89 8.55
CA GLY A 42 -5.52 6.14 9.57
C GLY A 42 -4.66 5.56 10.71
N ASP A 43 -5.39 5.08 11.71
CA ASP A 43 -5.05 4.93 13.13
C ASP A 43 -4.90 6.24 13.95
N GLY A 44 -4.60 7.41 13.40
CA GLY A 44 -4.35 8.58 14.27
C GLY A 44 -3.12 8.41 15.19
N LEU A 45 -2.44 7.26 15.10
CA LEU A 45 -1.01 7.06 15.26
C LEU A 45 -0.33 7.31 13.90
N THR A 46 0.87 7.89 13.94
CA THR A 46 1.52 8.59 12.82
C THR A 46 2.18 7.69 11.74
N THR A 47 1.83 6.39 11.57
CA THR A 47 2.72 5.44 10.83
C THR A 47 2.08 4.26 10.09
N ARG A 48 2.42 4.10 8.79
CA ARG A 48 1.88 3.18 7.74
C ARG A 48 2.73 2.88 6.41
N ALA A 49 3.32 1.71 6.14
CA ALA A 49 4.44 1.40 5.17
C ALA A 49 4.81 2.23 3.87
N GLY A 50 6.11 2.27 3.52
CA GLY A 50 6.72 2.81 2.26
C GLY A 50 7.54 1.82 1.44
N ARG A 51 8.30 2.29 0.42
CA ARG A 51 9.24 1.46 -0.36
C ARG A 51 10.67 1.51 0.21
N PRO A 52 11.43 0.41 0.20
CA PRO A 52 10.93 -0.97 0.30
C PRO A 52 10.08 -1.17 1.56
N LEU A 53 9.25 -2.21 1.56
CA LEU A 53 8.26 -2.46 2.61
C LEU A 53 8.95 -2.91 3.91
N TYR A 54 9.48 -1.99 4.68
CA TYR A 54 10.31 -2.31 5.84
C TYR A 54 9.60 -2.21 7.19
N SER A 55 8.40 -1.67 7.19
CA SER A 55 7.65 -1.42 8.41
C SER A 55 6.21 -1.22 8.04
N SER A 56 5.37 -1.02 9.04
CA SER A 56 4.11 -0.34 8.86
C SER A 56 4.25 1.18 9.01
N GLN A 57 5.28 1.88 8.47
CA GLN A 57 5.44 3.37 8.52
C GLN A 57 5.06 4.19 7.25
N ALA A 58 4.40 5.36 7.43
CA ALA A 58 3.42 6.14 6.60
C ALA A 58 4.02 6.84 5.40
N LEU A 59 4.36 6.14 4.33
CA LEU A 59 5.23 6.77 3.34
C LEU A 59 4.62 6.68 1.95
N GLN A 60 4.64 7.83 1.28
CA GLN A 60 4.32 7.93 -0.13
C GLN A 60 5.64 8.06 -0.85
N THR A 61 5.96 7.08 -1.67
CA THR A 61 7.24 7.06 -2.38
C THR A 61 7.06 7.05 -3.90
N ILE A 62 5.85 7.38 -4.38
CA ILE A 62 5.60 7.61 -5.80
C ILE A 62 6.15 8.97 -6.25
N GLN A 63 6.65 9.02 -7.49
CA GLN A 63 7.25 10.22 -8.08
C GLN A 63 6.28 10.94 -9.02
N HIS A 64 5.28 10.23 -9.55
CA HIS A 64 4.39 10.75 -10.60
C HIS A 64 2.93 10.55 -10.23
N VAL A 65 2.09 11.50 -10.62
CA VAL A 65 0.64 11.33 -10.66
C VAL A 65 0.13 11.75 -12.03
N ARG A 66 -0.66 10.88 -12.67
CA ARG A 66 -1.39 11.23 -13.89
C ARG A 66 -2.87 11.38 -13.59
N VAL A 67 -3.48 12.44 -14.10
CA VAL A 67 -4.89 12.76 -13.90
C VAL A 67 -5.59 12.85 -15.25
N LEU A 68 -6.65 12.07 -15.40
CA LEU A 68 -7.52 12.07 -16.56
C LEU A 68 -8.90 12.57 -16.15
N ILE A 69 -9.45 13.53 -16.90
CA ILE A 69 -10.86 13.88 -16.80
C ILE A 69 -11.55 13.44 -18.08
N TYR A 70 -12.57 12.60 -17.96
CA TYR A 70 -13.31 12.10 -19.11
C TYR A 70 -14.81 12.30 -18.96
N ASN A 71 -15.49 12.52 -20.08
CA ASN A 71 -16.94 12.63 -20.13
C ASN A 71 -17.58 11.25 -19.92
N THR A 72 -18.52 11.12 -18.99
CA THR A 72 -19.08 9.81 -18.63
C THR A 72 -20.08 9.25 -19.64
N LYS A 73 -20.57 10.07 -20.60
CA LYS A 73 -21.46 9.61 -21.68
C LYS A 73 -20.68 9.10 -22.88
N THR A 74 -19.58 9.75 -23.22
CA THR A 74 -18.80 9.44 -24.43
C THR A 74 -17.49 8.70 -24.16
N ASN A 75 -17.06 8.63 -22.89
CA ASN A 75 -15.73 8.23 -22.46
C ASN A 75 -14.59 9.05 -23.10
N ALA A 76 -14.87 10.21 -23.71
CA ALA A 76 -13.82 11.05 -24.27
C ALA A 76 -13.01 11.71 -23.15
N ILE A 77 -11.69 11.56 -23.19
CA ILE A 77 -10.76 12.24 -22.29
C ILE A 77 -10.65 13.70 -22.73
N VAL A 78 -11.06 14.61 -21.86
CA VAL A 78 -11.12 16.06 -22.12
C VAL A 78 -9.98 16.82 -21.44
N LYS A 79 -9.36 16.25 -20.41
CA LYS A 79 -8.15 16.76 -19.76
C LYS A 79 -7.23 15.60 -19.39
N ASP A 80 -5.94 15.86 -19.46
CA ASP A 80 -4.87 14.91 -19.15
C ASP A 80 -3.67 15.69 -18.62
N GLU A 81 -3.39 15.53 -17.33
CA GLU A 81 -2.30 16.21 -16.62
C GLU A 81 -1.30 15.17 -16.11
N GLN A 82 -0.01 15.45 -16.30
CA GLN A 82 1.09 14.66 -15.72
C GLN A 82 1.81 15.53 -14.70
N LEU A 83 1.85 15.04 -13.47
CA LEU A 83 2.36 15.79 -12.33
C LEU A 83 3.62 15.12 -11.80
N ASP A 84 4.67 15.93 -11.67
CA ASP A 84 5.83 15.63 -10.86
C ASP A 84 5.42 15.70 -9.39
N TRP A 85 5.10 14.54 -8.83
CA TRP A 85 4.59 14.44 -7.46
C TRP A 85 5.66 14.85 -6.46
N THR A 86 6.96 14.83 -6.79
CA THR A 86 8.00 15.30 -5.88
C THR A 86 7.82 16.77 -5.47
N LYS A 87 7.11 17.56 -6.29
CA LYS A 87 6.75 18.96 -6.04
C LYS A 87 5.40 19.19 -5.34
N SER A 88 4.70 18.13 -4.94
CA SER A 88 3.40 18.27 -4.28
C SER A 88 3.52 18.87 -2.87
N ASP A 89 2.44 19.44 -2.36
CA ASP A 89 2.43 20.05 -1.04
C ASP A 89 2.19 18.99 0.03
N LYS A 90 2.72 19.21 1.23
CA LYS A 90 2.32 18.39 2.39
C LYS A 90 0.90 18.77 2.76
N TYR A 91 0.05 17.76 2.94
CA TYR A 91 -1.28 17.91 3.48
C TYR A 91 -1.25 17.33 4.89
N ASP A 92 -1.50 18.21 5.88
CA ASP A 92 -1.55 17.90 7.31
C ASP A 92 -0.54 16.83 7.80
N ASN A 93 -0.94 15.93 8.71
CA ASN A 93 -0.16 14.76 9.13
C ASN A 93 -0.49 13.50 8.30
N HIS A 94 -1.27 13.63 7.22
CA HIS A 94 -1.94 12.54 6.52
C HIS A 94 -1.65 12.48 5.02
N GLY A 95 -0.66 13.20 4.49
CA GLY A 95 -0.07 12.87 3.18
C GLY A 95 0.42 14.05 2.37
N ARG A 96 0.18 13.99 1.06
CA ARG A 96 0.52 15.05 0.11
C ARG A 96 -0.65 15.39 -0.78
N GLN A 97 -0.74 16.65 -1.17
CA GLN A 97 -1.79 17.18 -2.03
C GLN A 97 -1.24 17.99 -3.20
N HIS A 98 -2.04 18.13 -4.24
CA HIS A 98 -1.78 19.08 -5.32
C HIS A 98 -3.10 19.59 -5.90
N THR A 99 -3.22 20.90 -6.13
CA THR A 99 -4.45 21.51 -6.66
C THR A 99 -4.29 21.90 -8.11
N LEU A 100 -5.05 21.27 -8.99
CA LEU A 100 -5.22 21.71 -10.37
C LEU A 100 -6.27 22.83 -10.42
N THR A 101 -5.92 23.97 -11.01
CA THR A 101 -6.83 25.13 -11.13
C THR A 101 -7.08 25.45 -12.60
N TYR A 102 -8.35 25.43 -13.02
CA TYR A 102 -8.77 25.80 -14.36
C TYR A 102 -9.48 27.17 -14.35
N LYS A 103 -9.04 28.08 -15.22
CA LYS A 103 -9.58 29.44 -15.33
C LYS A 103 -10.08 29.74 -16.75
N GLY A 104 -10.98 30.71 -16.89
CA GLY A 104 -11.46 31.18 -18.20
C GLY A 104 -11.92 30.04 -19.11
N ASP A 105 -11.34 29.96 -20.31
CA ASP A 105 -11.64 28.94 -21.32
C ASP A 105 -11.08 27.54 -21.01
N GLN A 106 -10.22 27.42 -20.00
CA GLN A 106 -9.73 26.12 -19.55
C GLN A 106 -10.78 25.35 -18.73
N ARG A 107 -11.78 26.05 -18.18
CA ARG A 107 -12.87 25.46 -17.40
C ARG A 107 -13.69 24.52 -18.28
N LEU A 108 -14.09 23.40 -17.69
CA LEU A 108 -15.01 22.45 -18.31
C LEU A 108 -16.38 23.11 -18.51
N GLY A 109 -17.01 22.81 -19.65
CA GLY A 109 -18.41 23.16 -19.89
C GLY A 109 -19.37 22.22 -19.18
N GLU A 110 -20.65 22.56 -19.20
CA GLU A 110 -21.74 21.77 -18.63
C GLU A 110 -21.63 20.28 -18.99
N GLY A 111 -21.82 19.41 -18.00
CA GLY A 111 -21.86 17.98 -18.22
C GLY A 111 -21.43 17.14 -17.04
N ASN A 112 -21.46 15.83 -17.26
CA ASN A 112 -21.02 14.84 -16.29
C ASN A 112 -19.67 14.27 -16.73
N TYR A 113 -18.71 14.35 -15.82
CA TYR A 113 -17.35 13.90 -15.99
C TYR A 113 -16.95 13.00 -14.82
N LYS A 114 -15.81 12.36 -14.97
CA LYS A 114 -15.15 11.62 -13.91
C LYS A 114 -13.67 11.92 -13.95
N VAL A 115 -13.11 12.20 -12.78
CA VAL A 115 -11.68 12.34 -12.58
C VAL A 115 -11.13 10.96 -12.21
N MET A 116 -10.07 10.52 -12.87
CA MET A 116 -9.32 9.31 -12.56
C MET A 116 -7.86 9.71 -12.38
N ALA A 117 -7.26 9.34 -11.27
CA ALA A 117 -5.87 9.63 -10.99
C ALA A 117 -5.09 8.36 -10.65
N VAL A 118 -3.87 8.25 -11.17
CA VAL A 118 -2.96 7.12 -10.91
C VAL A 118 -1.60 7.66 -10.50
N GLY A 119 -1.13 7.23 -9.33
CA GLY A 119 0.17 7.54 -8.78
C GLY A 119 1.14 6.38 -8.94
N TYR A 120 2.33 6.63 -9.49
CA TYR A 120 3.31 5.60 -9.84
C TYR A 120 4.76 6.07 -9.66
N SER A 121 5.68 5.11 -9.60
CA SER A 121 7.10 5.36 -9.38
C SER A 121 7.90 5.46 -10.68
N ASP A 122 9.07 6.11 -10.58
CA ASP A 122 10.08 6.05 -11.64
C ASP A 122 10.51 4.62 -11.93
N ASN A 123 10.72 4.31 -13.21
CA ASN A 123 11.14 2.98 -13.68
C ASN A 123 10.23 1.84 -13.19
N SER A 124 8.94 2.14 -13.02
CA SER A 124 7.91 1.20 -12.54
C SER A 124 8.07 -0.22 -13.08
N ASP A 125 7.91 -1.22 -12.20
CA ASP A 125 7.89 -2.62 -12.58
C ASP A 125 6.62 -3.03 -13.33
N TYR A 126 5.65 -2.11 -13.49
CA TYR A 126 4.43 -2.31 -14.26
C TYR A 126 4.49 -1.73 -15.67
N THR A 127 3.77 -2.37 -16.58
CA THR A 127 3.29 -1.79 -17.83
C THR A 127 1.84 -1.37 -17.63
N TYR A 128 1.56 -0.09 -17.89
CA TYR A 128 0.22 0.46 -17.72
C TYR A 128 -0.55 0.50 -19.04
N ALA A 129 -1.79 -0.01 -19.04
CA ALA A 129 -2.72 0.21 -20.14
C ALA A 129 -3.19 1.67 -20.15
N LEU A 130 -3.72 2.11 -21.30
CA LEU A 130 -3.99 3.51 -21.61
C LEU A 130 -2.72 4.40 -21.62
N ASP A 131 -1.52 3.79 -21.62
CA ASP A 131 -0.20 4.45 -21.71
C ASP A 131 -0.06 5.63 -20.72
N VAL A 132 -0.40 5.39 -19.46
CA VAL A 132 -0.38 6.45 -18.42
C VAL A 132 1.03 7.00 -18.16
N THR A 133 2.08 6.34 -18.64
CA THR A 133 3.47 6.81 -18.54
C THR A 133 3.95 7.53 -19.82
N GLY A 134 3.12 7.59 -20.87
CA GLY A 134 3.51 8.06 -22.19
C GLY A 134 2.85 9.38 -22.61
N ALA A 135 2.63 9.53 -23.92
CA ALA A 135 2.15 10.77 -24.53
C ALA A 135 0.73 11.17 -24.09
N SER A 136 0.29 12.39 -24.45
CA SER A 136 -1.04 12.85 -24.06
C SER A 136 -2.17 11.95 -24.58
N LEU A 137 -3.20 11.80 -23.74
CA LEU A 137 -4.40 11.01 -23.94
C LEU A 137 -5.63 11.89 -24.22
N THR A 138 -5.47 13.22 -24.27
CA THR A 138 -6.57 14.14 -24.63
C THR A 138 -7.16 13.76 -25.99
N GLY A 139 -8.49 13.68 -26.06
CA GLY A 139 -9.23 13.28 -27.26
C GLY A 139 -9.29 11.77 -27.49
N LYS A 140 -8.58 10.94 -26.71
CA LYS A 140 -8.73 9.49 -26.74
C LYS A 140 -9.93 9.04 -25.92
N THR A 141 -10.32 7.78 -26.07
CA THR A 141 -11.37 7.15 -25.28
C THR A 141 -10.78 6.52 -24.03
N TYR A 142 -11.39 6.83 -22.89
CA TYR A 142 -11.07 6.24 -21.60
C TYR A 142 -11.52 4.77 -21.55
N SER A 143 -10.68 3.95 -20.95
CA SER A 143 -10.96 2.60 -20.47
C SER A 143 -10.32 2.42 -19.10
N ASP A 144 -10.83 1.48 -18.30
CA ASP A 144 -10.22 1.16 -17.00
C ASP A 144 -8.72 0.93 -17.15
N ILE A 145 -7.95 1.65 -16.33
CA ILE A 145 -6.50 1.56 -16.34
C ILE A 145 -6.11 0.24 -15.66
N THR A 146 -5.18 -0.46 -16.29
CA THR A 146 -4.59 -1.68 -15.70
C THR A 146 -3.08 -1.50 -15.58
N ALA A 147 -2.49 -2.19 -14.62
CA ALA A 147 -1.05 -2.25 -14.42
C ALA A 147 -0.64 -3.73 -14.37
N THR A 148 0.14 -4.19 -15.35
CA THR A 148 0.59 -5.58 -15.45
C THR A 148 2.09 -5.65 -15.19
N LEU A 149 2.55 -6.57 -14.34
CA LEU A 149 3.98 -6.75 -14.09
C LEU A 149 4.73 -7.00 -15.40
N LYS A 150 5.86 -6.32 -15.57
CA LYS A 150 6.76 -6.53 -16.70
C LYS A 150 7.32 -7.95 -16.67
N GLU A 151 7.64 -8.48 -17.85
CA GLU A 151 8.27 -9.79 -17.95
C GLU A 151 9.54 -9.88 -17.08
N GLY A 152 9.68 -10.97 -16.34
CA GLY A 152 10.79 -11.20 -15.40
C GLY A 152 10.66 -10.50 -14.05
N LYS A 153 9.65 -9.63 -13.84
CA LYS A 153 9.34 -9.06 -12.53
C LYS A 153 8.41 -9.99 -11.76
N LYS A 154 8.81 -10.30 -10.52
CA LYS A 154 8.11 -11.25 -9.65
C LYS A 154 7.31 -10.58 -8.53
N ASP A 155 7.74 -9.39 -8.17
CA ASP A 155 7.32 -8.66 -6.98
C ASP A 155 6.50 -7.46 -7.40
N ALA A 156 5.42 -7.21 -6.67
CA ALA A 156 4.64 -6.01 -6.87
C ALA A 156 5.41 -4.79 -6.36
N GLU A 157 5.12 -3.62 -6.91
CA GLU A 157 5.51 -2.35 -6.30
C GLU A 157 4.27 -1.56 -5.87
N GLU A 158 4.51 -0.56 -5.02
CA GLU A 158 3.49 0.37 -4.59
C GLU A 158 2.95 1.18 -5.77
N VAL A 159 1.62 1.29 -5.84
CA VAL A 159 0.91 2.07 -6.85
C VAL A 159 -0.39 2.55 -6.25
N PHE A 160 -0.78 3.79 -6.56
CA PHE A 160 -1.97 4.44 -6.03
C PHE A 160 -2.94 4.76 -7.15
N ALA A 161 -4.23 4.72 -6.86
CA ALA A 161 -5.24 5.22 -7.77
C ALA A 161 -6.49 5.65 -7.00
N GLY A 162 -7.25 6.56 -7.60
CA GLY A 162 -8.47 7.13 -7.04
C GLY A 162 -9.32 7.75 -8.13
N ASP A 163 -10.61 7.90 -7.84
CA ASP A 163 -11.54 8.57 -8.74
C ASP A 163 -12.53 9.46 -7.97
N ALA A 164 -13.15 10.38 -8.71
CA ALA A 164 -14.25 11.18 -8.21
C ALA A 164 -15.22 11.53 -9.34
N ALA A 165 -16.52 11.53 -9.03
CA ALA A 165 -17.52 12.07 -9.92
C ALA A 165 -17.37 13.60 -10.00
N LEU A 166 -17.53 14.18 -11.19
CA LEU A 166 -17.45 15.62 -11.41
C LEU A 166 -18.64 16.08 -12.25
N THR A 167 -19.52 16.87 -11.67
CA THR A 167 -20.70 17.41 -12.34
C THR A 167 -20.56 18.91 -12.48
N ILE A 168 -20.70 19.40 -13.72
CA ILE A 168 -20.56 20.82 -14.07
C ILE A 168 -21.93 21.36 -14.51
N GLY A 169 -22.38 22.43 -13.87
CA GLY A 169 -23.60 23.16 -14.19
C GLY A 169 -23.48 24.04 -15.44
N ASP A 170 -24.59 24.64 -15.84
CA ASP A 170 -24.69 25.59 -16.97
C ASP A 170 -23.89 26.88 -16.73
N ASP A 171 -23.78 27.31 -15.47
CA ASP A 171 -22.91 28.39 -15.00
C ASP A 171 -21.41 28.01 -14.88
N LYS A 172 -21.07 26.79 -15.35
CA LYS A 172 -19.74 26.16 -15.29
C LYS A 172 -19.24 25.92 -13.85
N LYS A 173 -20.08 25.96 -12.82
CA LYS A 173 -19.66 25.59 -11.45
C LYS A 173 -19.71 24.09 -11.23
N ILE A 174 -18.92 23.61 -10.27
CA ILE A 174 -19.01 22.23 -9.79
C ILE A 174 -20.24 22.14 -8.90
N THR A 175 -21.14 21.20 -9.17
CA THR A 175 -22.44 21.13 -8.48
C THR A 175 -22.53 20.01 -7.45
N ASN A 176 -21.54 19.13 -7.41
CA ASN A 176 -21.50 17.96 -6.53
C ASN A 176 -20.44 18.06 -5.43
N LEU A 177 -20.14 19.30 -5.01
CA LEU A 177 -19.23 19.58 -3.91
C LEU A 177 -19.83 19.19 -2.55
N THR A 178 -18.98 18.92 -1.58
CA THR A 178 -19.41 18.71 -0.19
C THR A 178 -19.84 20.05 0.40
N SER A 179 -20.82 20.04 1.32
CA SER A 179 -21.31 21.28 1.94
C SER A 179 -20.18 22.03 2.66
N GLY A 180 -19.81 23.20 2.14
CA GLY A 180 -18.76 24.07 2.70
C GLY A 180 -17.57 24.28 1.77
N GLU A 181 -17.49 23.54 0.66
CA GLU A 181 -16.56 23.77 -0.45
C GLU A 181 -17.21 24.68 -1.49
N GLU A 182 -16.51 25.73 -1.93
CA GLU A 182 -17.07 26.67 -2.91
C GLU A 182 -16.69 26.33 -4.36
N ASP A 183 -15.47 25.82 -4.63
CA ASP A 183 -14.96 25.65 -6.00
C ASP A 183 -14.11 24.37 -6.26
N GLY A 184 -13.90 23.50 -5.27
CA GLY A 184 -12.90 22.42 -5.32
C GLY A 184 -13.45 21.00 -5.10
N LEU A 185 -13.22 20.09 -6.05
CA LEU A 185 -13.52 18.65 -5.89
C LEU A 185 -12.29 17.89 -5.40
N ASP A 186 -12.43 17.15 -4.30
CA ASP A 186 -11.39 16.27 -3.78
C ASP A 186 -11.33 14.93 -4.54
N VAL A 187 -10.12 14.46 -4.82
CA VAL A 187 -9.84 13.14 -5.40
C VAL A 187 -8.80 12.44 -4.54
N THR A 188 -9.24 11.42 -3.81
CA THR A 188 -8.36 10.64 -2.92
C THR A 188 -7.81 9.41 -3.62
N LEU A 189 -6.49 9.33 -3.74
CA LEU A 189 -5.81 8.14 -4.27
C LEU A 189 -5.44 7.21 -3.11
N HIS A 190 -5.79 5.93 -3.26
CA HIS A 190 -5.50 4.86 -2.31
C HIS A 190 -4.55 3.83 -2.94
N ARG A 191 -3.78 3.14 -2.10
CA ARG A 191 -2.89 2.08 -2.53
C ARG A 191 -3.69 0.95 -3.18
N GLN A 192 -3.23 0.47 -4.34
CA GLN A 192 -3.91 -0.56 -5.11
C GLN A 192 -3.33 -1.96 -4.90
N VAL A 193 -2.24 -2.08 -4.16
CA VAL A 193 -1.64 -3.35 -3.71
C VAL A 193 -1.88 -3.58 -2.22
N ALA A 194 -1.72 -4.83 -1.77
CA ALA A 194 -1.53 -5.16 -0.36
C ALA A 194 -0.04 -5.15 -0.02
N GLY A 195 0.30 -5.05 1.26
CA GLY A 195 1.67 -5.27 1.75
C GLY A 195 1.71 -6.45 2.72
N SER A 196 2.84 -7.15 2.75
CA SER A 196 3.09 -8.18 3.76
C SER A 196 4.55 -8.20 4.16
N PHE A 197 4.81 -8.19 5.46
CA PHE A 197 6.13 -8.51 6.00
C PHE A 197 6.06 -9.59 7.07
N GLY A 198 7.18 -10.27 7.26
CA GLY A 198 7.46 -11.13 8.37
C GLY A 198 8.68 -10.62 9.12
N TYR A 199 8.54 -10.52 10.43
CA TYR A 199 9.56 -10.07 11.33
C TYR A 199 9.62 -11.01 12.52
N PHE A 200 10.71 -11.77 12.66
CA PHE A 200 10.74 -12.97 13.49
C PHE A 200 11.97 -13.01 14.39
N GLN A 201 11.82 -13.56 15.59
CA GLN A 201 12.91 -13.92 16.50
C GLN A 201 12.75 -15.37 16.97
N ASP A 202 13.80 -15.91 17.61
CA ASP A 202 13.79 -17.26 18.16
C ASP A 202 13.41 -18.33 17.12
N VAL A 203 14.03 -18.24 15.93
CA VAL A 203 13.75 -19.16 14.82
C VAL A 203 14.35 -20.53 15.17
N PRO A 204 13.60 -21.65 15.12
CA PRO A 204 14.17 -22.97 15.41
C PRO A 204 15.35 -23.29 14.50
N ALA A 205 16.52 -23.57 15.07
CA ALA A 205 17.73 -23.88 14.32
C ALA A 205 17.72 -25.31 13.76
N ILE A 206 17.08 -26.23 14.47
CA ILE A 206 16.97 -27.65 14.09
C ILE A 206 15.54 -28.13 14.36
N VAL A 207 14.95 -28.83 13.40
CA VAL A 207 13.65 -29.50 13.56
C VAL A 207 13.80 -30.95 13.12
N ASN A 208 13.46 -31.89 14.01
CA ASN A 208 13.55 -33.34 13.73
C ASN A 208 14.92 -33.78 13.17
N GLY A 209 16.01 -33.21 13.72
CA GLY A 209 17.38 -33.52 13.31
C GLY A 209 17.83 -32.88 11.98
N LYS A 210 17.00 -32.04 11.36
CA LYS A 210 17.34 -31.29 10.16
C LYS A 210 17.58 -29.82 10.50
N ALA A 211 18.72 -29.30 10.08
CA ALA A 211 19.08 -27.89 10.26
C ALA A 211 18.21 -26.99 9.37
N ALA A 212 17.73 -25.90 9.95
CA ALA A 212 17.00 -24.85 9.25
C ALA A 212 17.95 -24.05 8.36
N ALA A 213 17.47 -23.69 7.16
CA ALA A 213 18.21 -22.89 6.20
C ALA A 213 17.40 -21.71 5.66
N THR A 214 16.09 -21.90 5.46
CA THR A 214 15.24 -20.87 4.85
C THR A 214 13.93 -20.76 5.59
N LEU A 215 13.54 -19.52 5.90
CA LEU A 215 12.21 -19.18 6.39
C LEU A 215 11.46 -18.46 5.26
N ARG A 216 10.28 -18.95 4.86
CA ARG A 216 9.51 -18.33 3.77
C ARG A 216 8.02 -18.30 4.07
N LEU A 217 7.33 -17.29 3.55
CA LEU A 217 5.88 -17.24 3.53
C LEU A 217 5.37 -17.66 2.15
N VAL A 218 4.45 -18.63 2.13
CA VAL A 218 3.81 -19.13 0.90
C VAL A 218 2.34 -18.75 0.91
N VAL A 219 1.82 -18.34 -0.25
CA VAL A 219 0.42 -17.95 -0.48
C VAL A 219 -0.27 -18.87 -1.49
N ARG A 220 -1.60 -18.99 -1.37
CA ARG A 220 -2.39 -19.93 -2.17
C ARG A 220 -2.61 -19.50 -3.61
N ASP A 221 -2.66 -18.20 -3.86
CA ASP A 221 -2.89 -17.65 -5.19
C ASP A 221 -1.96 -16.46 -5.47
N LYS A 222 -1.78 -16.13 -6.76
CA LYS A 222 -0.92 -15.05 -7.20
C LYS A 222 -1.45 -14.45 -8.50
N ASN A 223 -1.50 -13.11 -8.51
CA ASN A 223 -1.87 -12.31 -9.68
C ASN A 223 -0.67 -11.49 -10.17
N ASP A 224 -0.71 -11.07 -11.44
CA ASP A 224 0.30 -10.24 -12.10
C ASP A 224 -0.28 -8.96 -12.72
N LYS A 225 -1.60 -8.75 -12.64
CA LYS A 225 -2.29 -7.60 -13.20
C LYS A 225 -3.28 -6.97 -12.21
N LEU A 226 -3.17 -5.66 -12.03
CA LEU A 226 -4.11 -4.80 -11.32
C LEU A 226 -5.11 -4.16 -12.29
N THR A 227 -6.35 -3.97 -11.85
CA THR A 227 -7.36 -3.13 -12.53
C THR A 227 -7.84 -2.02 -11.59
N PHE A 228 -7.67 -0.77 -12.00
CA PHE A 228 -8.01 0.38 -11.16
C PHE A 228 -9.48 0.75 -11.33
N LYS A 229 -10.33 0.23 -10.44
CA LYS A 229 -11.78 0.45 -10.44
C LYS A 229 -12.39 0.22 -9.05
N ASN A 230 -13.70 0.50 -8.94
CA ASN A 230 -14.51 0.27 -7.74
C ASN A 230 -13.90 0.90 -6.50
N PHE A 231 -13.42 2.14 -6.60
CA PHE A 231 -12.80 2.83 -5.46
C PHE A 231 -13.84 3.14 -4.41
N ASN A 232 -13.38 3.18 -3.16
CA ASN A 232 -14.21 3.59 -2.05
C ASN A 232 -14.29 5.12 -1.96
N SER A 233 -14.61 5.80 -3.07
CA SER A 233 -14.53 7.26 -3.19
C SER A 233 -15.51 8.01 -2.27
N SER A 234 -16.52 7.31 -1.74
CA SER A 234 -17.49 7.83 -0.76
C SER A 234 -17.03 7.69 0.69
N PHE A 235 -15.95 6.96 0.93
CA PHE A 235 -15.43 6.77 2.26
C PHE A 235 -14.79 8.06 2.74
N THR A 236 -15.35 8.62 3.82
CA THR A 236 -14.88 9.85 4.44
C THR A 236 -14.70 9.71 5.95
N THR A 237 -15.19 8.62 6.57
CA THR A 237 -15.18 8.39 8.02
C THR A 237 -15.15 6.90 8.38
N THR A 238 -14.50 6.57 9.49
CA THR A 238 -14.32 5.20 10.00
C THR A 238 -15.63 4.44 10.31
N GLY A 239 -15.62 3.12 10.07
CA GLY A 239 -16.56 2.15 10.65
C GLY A 239 -17.84 1.92 9.83
N ASN A 240 -18.05 2.71 8.78
CA ASN A 240 -19.13 2.50 7.81
C ASN A 240 -18.55 2.48 6.39
N THR A 241 -19.13 1.68 5.49
CA THR A 241 -18.82 1.66 4.05
C THR A 241 -17.40 1.22 3.65
N ILE A 242 -16.67 0.51 4.52
CA ILE A 242 -15.37 -0.07 4.19
C ILE A 242 -15.55 -1.09 3.06
N GLN A 243 -14.80 -0.91 1.96
CA GLN A 243 -14.83 -1.84 0.83
C GLN A 243 -13.61 -2.77 0.81
N TYR A 244 -13.86 -4.07 0.94
CA TYR A 244 -12.90 -5.15 0.81
C TYR A 244 -12.86 -5.62 -0.63
N TYR A 245 -11.88 -5.13 -1.40
CA TYR A 245 -11.86 -5.34 -2.85
C TYR A 245 -10.58 -6.02 -3.33
N VAL A 246 -10.75 -7.11 -4.07
CA VAL A 246 -9.69 -7.75 -4.85
C VAL A 246 -9.69 -7.16 -6.25
N ASN A 247 -8.68 -6.34 -6.55
CA ASN A 247 -8.48 -5.71 -7.86
C ASN A 247 -7.42 -6.41 -8.73
N GLY A 248 -6.89 -7.54 -8.26
CA GLY A 248 -5.91 -8.34 -8.98
C GLY A 248 -6.55 -9.42 -9.87
N SER A 249 -5.84 -9.78 -10.92
CA SER A 249 -6.17 -10.86 -11.84
C SER A 249 -4.92 -11.36 -12.54
N THR A 250 -5.02 -12.48 -13.24
CA THR A 250 -3.96 -12.91 -14.14
C THR A 250 -4.08 -12.21 -15.49
N SER A 251 -2.95 -11.80 -16.05
CA SER A 251 -2.85 -11.07 -17.31
C SER A 251 -3.38 -11.88 -18.49
N THR A 252 -3.13 -13.19 -18.47
CA THR A 252 -3.51 -14.17 -19.50
C THR A 252 -4.84 -14.88 -19.23
N GLY A 253 -5.44 -14.70 -18.04
CA GLY A 253 -6.60 -15.47 -17.60
C GLY A 253 -6.29 -16.92 -17.18
N ALA A 254 -5.02 -17.33 -17.19
CA ALA A 254 -4.56 -18.62 -16.69
C ALA A 254 -3.78 -18.47 -15.37
N PRO A 255 -3.71 -19.50 -14.52
CA PRO A 255 -2.86 -19.49 -13.32
C PRO A 255 -1.38 -19.26 -13.69
N LEU A 256 -0.66 -18.54 -12.82
CA LEU A 256 0.78 -18.33 -12.97
C LEU A 256 1.56 -19.60 -12.64
N VAL A 257 2.83 -19.65 -13.07
CA VAL A 257 3.71 -20.77 -12.73
C VAL A 257 4.00 -20.76 -11.23
N THR A 258 3.76 -21.89 -10.58
CA THR A 258 3.93 -22.07 -9.14
C THR A 258 5.39 -22.30 -8.80
N ASP A 259 5.89 -21.69 -7.74
CA ASP A 259 7.28 -21.80 -7.26
C ASP A 259 7.39 -22.33 -5.83
N ALA A 260 6.27 -22.72 -5.23
CA ALA A 260 6.21 -23.38 -3.94
C ALA A 260 5.11 -24.44 -3.87
N GLN A 261 5.13 -25.19 -2.77
CA GLN A 261 4.06 -26.09 -2.37
C GLN A 261 3.71 -25.83 -0.92
N PHE A 262 2.43 -25.98 -0.58
CA PHE A 262 1.97 -26.10 0.80
C PHE A 262 2.34 -27.46 1.38
N LYS A 263 2.30 -27.59 2.71
CA LYS A 263 2.58 -28.86 3.39
C LYS A 263 1.70 -30.03 2.92
N ASP A 264 0.47 -29.74 2.49
CA ASP A 264 -0.48 -30.71 1.92
C ASP A 264 -0.11 -31.19 0.50
N GLY A 265 0.99 -30.69 -0.08
CA GLY A 265 1.46 -31.00 -1.42
C GLY A 265 0.77 -30.22 -2.54
N SER A 266 -0.20 -29.35 -2.21
CA SER A 266 -0.83 -28.49 -3.19
C SER A 266 0.10 -27.33 -3.59
N ASN A 267 -0.13 -26.81 -4.80
CA ASN A 267 0.65 -25.71 -5.33
C ASN A 267 0.47 -24.42 -4.52
N GLY A 268 1.53 -23.61 -4.47
CA GLY A 268 1.52 -22.27 -3.92
C GLY A 268 2.59 -21.38 -4.54
N TYR A 269 2.69 -20.16 -4.01
CA TYR A 269 3.64 -19.16 -4.48
C TYR A 269 4.42 -18.57 -3.31
N VAL A 270 5.73 -18.40 -3.47
CA VAL A 270 6.55 -17.69 -2.48
C VAL A 270 6.21 -16.21 -2.50
N LEU A 271 5.84 -15.67 -1.34
CA LEU A 271 5.59 -14.25 -1.14
C LEU A 271 6.87 -13.51 -0.74
N TYR A 272 7.57 -14.03 0.27
CA TYR A 272 8.95 -13.64 0.59
C TYR A 272 9.73 -14.85 1.11
N SER A 273 11.06 -14.78 1.02
CA SER A 273 11.98 -15.82 1.47
C SER A 273 13.19 -15.20 2.16
N ILE A 274 13.59 -15.77 3.28
CA ILE A 274 14.68 -15.31 4.14
C ILE A 274 15.72 -16.43 4.20
N ASP A 275 16.92 -16.16 3.71
CA ASP A 275 18.08 -17.04 3.93
C ASP A 275 18.62 -16.80 5.33
N LEU A 276 18.49 -17.80 6.20
CA LEU A 276 18.89 -17.68 7.60
C LEU A 276 20.40 -17.46 7.75
N LYS A 277 21.23 -17.91 6.80
CA LYS A 277 22.68 -17.69 6.86
C LYS A 277 23.11 -16.24 6.61
N THR A 278 22.29 -15.48 5.88
CA THR A 278 22.55 -14.05 5.65
C THR A 278 22.45 -13.26 6.96
N TRP A 279 21.57 -13.72 7.86
CA TRP A 279 21.33 -13.13 9.17
C TRP A 279 22.16 -13.78 10.28
N PHE A 280 22.38 -15.09 10.20
CA PHE A 280 23.17 -15.87 11.16
C PHE A 280 24.27 -16.63 10.43
N PRO A 281 25.44 -16.01 10.16
CA PRO A 281 26.50 -16.62 9.37
C PRO A 281 27.00 -17.97 9.93
N GLN A 282 26.98 -18.11 11.25
CA GLN A 282 27.37 -19.33 11.97
C GLN A 282 26.19 -20.24 12.33
N LEU A 283 24.95 -19.84 12.00
CA LEU A 283 23.71 -20.44 12.50
C LEU A 283 23.70 -20.47 14.04
N ASP A 284 23.23 -21.57 14.64
CA ASP A 284 23.15 -21.82 16.09
C ASP A 284 24.53 -22.21 16.61
N GLU A 285 25.30 -21.19 17.01
CA GLU A 285 26.68 -21.33 17.47
C GLU A 285 26.73 -21.76 18.95
N ASN A 286 25.72 -21.35 19.73
CA ASN A 286 25.65 -21.62 21.16
C ASN A 286 25.03 -22.99 21.49
N GLY A 287 24.36 -23.63 20.52
CA GLY A 287 23.75 -24.95 20.63
C GLY A 287 22.44 -24.98 21.43
N ASP A 288 21.75 -23.84 21.57
CA ASP A 288 20.50 -23.73 22.32
C ASP A 288 19.26 -24.19 21.53
N GLY A 289 19.42 -24.45 20.23
CA GLY A 289 18.38 -24.93 19.33
C GLY A 289 17.56 -23.82 18.66
N LEU A 290 17.88 -22.55 18.90
CA LEU A 290 17.25 -21.37 18.33
C LEU A 290 18.28 -20.53 17.58
N LEU A 291 17.81 -19.67 16.69
CA LEU A 291 18.58 -18.59 16.09
C LEU A 291 18.07 -17.28 16.69
N ASN A 292 18.90 -16.63 17.51
CA ASN A 292 18.48 -15.47 18.30
C ASN A 292 19.64 -14.49 18.61
N ALA A 293 19.44 -13.58 19.58
CA ALA A 293 20.41 -12.53 19.91
C ALA A 293 21.73 -13.02 20.53
N GLU A 294 21.78 -14.28 20.98
CA GLU A 294 22.93 -14.96 21.58
C GLU A 294 23.86 -15.58 20.51
N ASP A 295 23.42 -15.66 19.26
CA ASP A 295 24.24 -16.13 18.14
C ASP A 295 25.05 -15.01 17.47
N THR A 296 26.02 -15.42 16.64
CA THR A 296 26.64 -14.51 15.67
C THR A 296 25.57 -14.03 14.66
N TRP A 297 25.08 -12.81 14.88
CA TRP A 297 24.06 -12.17 14.07
C TRP A 297 24.62 -11.06 13.18
N ASN A 298 24.08 -10.92 11.98
CA ASN A 298 24.40 -9.92 10.98
C ASN A 298 23.12 -9.21 10.52
N HIS A 299 23.17 -7.89 10.42
CA HIS A 299 22.16 -7.08 9.74
C HIS A 299 22.51 -7.00 8.25
N PRO A 300 21.73 -7.61 7.35
CA PRO A 300 22.00 -7.53 5.91
C PRO A 300 21.93 -6.08 5.41
N SER A 301 22.94 -5.63 4.66
CA SER A 301 23.05 -4.22 4.24
C SER A 301 21.96 -3.74 3.28
N ASP A 302 21.28 -4.67 2.63
CA ASP A 302 20.14 -4.46 1.74
C ASP A 302 18.84 -4.23 2.50
N VAL A 303 18.78 -4.59 3.78
CA VAL A 303 17.69 -4.22 4.68
C VAL A 303 17.95 -2.81 5.21
N LYS A 304 17.18 -1.83 4.71
CA LYS A 304 17.36 -0.40 5.04
C LYS A 304 16.39 0.07 6.13
N THR A 305 16.31 -0.69 7.21
CA THR A 305 15.48 -0.37 8.38
C THR A 305 16.16 -0.81 9.66
N THR A 306 15.84 -0.20 10.79
CA THR A 306 16.34 -0.68 12.08
C THR A 306 15.73 -2.02 12.44
N ILE A 307 16.51 -2.93 12.99
CA ILE A 307 16.05 -4.27 13.35
C ILE A 307 16.55 -4.67 14.75
N VAL A 308 15.71 -5.35 15.53
CA VAL A 308 16.07 -5.95 16.82
C VAL A 308 17.15 -6.99 16.60
N LYS A 309 18.28 -6.89 17.31
CA LYS A 309 19.37 -7.87 17.20
C LYS A 309 18.85 -9.30 17.41
N GLY A 310 19.29 -10.25 16.58
CA GLY A 310 18.88 -11.65 16.70
C GLY A 310 17.55 -11.98 16.02
N SER A 311 16.99 -11.05 15.25
CA SER A 311 15.77 -11.27 14.49
C SER A 311 16.05 -11.31 12.98
N VAL A 312 15.06 -11.72 12.20
CA VAL A 312 15.11 -11.75 10.74
C VAL A 312 13.89 -11.06 10.13
N PHE A 313 14.08 -10.48 8.95
CA PHE A 313 13.04 -9.70 8.29
C PHE A 313 12.91 -10.10 6.82
N GLY A 314 11.67 -10.16 6.32
CA GLY A 314 11.36 -10.36 4.91
C GLY A 314 10.03 -9.70 4.56
N SER A 315 9.92 -9.13 3.38
CA SER A 315 8.71 -8.39 2.99
C SER A 315 8.50 -8.34 1.50
N ASN A 316 7.25 -8.09 1.09
CA ASN A 316 6.89 -7.85 -0.29
C ASN A 316 5.55 -7.12 -0.41
N PHE A 317 5.35 -6.37 -1.50
CA PHE A 317 4.01 -5.98 -1.91
C PHE A 317 3.34 -7.13 -2.66
N VAL A 318 2.01 -7.15 -2.65
CA VAL A 318 1.21 -8.23 -3.23
C VAL A 318 0.10 -7.65 -4.08
N ILE A 319 -0.03 -8.16 -5.31
CA ILE A 319 -1.23 -7.92 -6.11
C ILE A 319 -2.37 -8.73 -5.48
N PRO A 320 -3.46 -8.07 -5.03
CA PRO A 320 -4.57 -8.71 -4.33
C PRO A 320 -5.11 -9.95 -5.04
N PHE A 321 -5.55 -10.95 -4.28
CA PHE A 321 -6.09 -12.21 -4.81
C PHE A 321 -7.20 -12.77 -3.92
N ASN A 322 -8.08 -13.56 -4.51
CA ASN A 322 -9.20 -14.16 -3.80
C ASN A 322 -8.77 -15.39 -3.01
N LEU A 323 -9.50 -15.70 -1.94
CA LEU A 323 -9.31 -16.95 -1.21
C LEU A 323 -9.59 -18.17 -2.09
N THR A 324 -9.05 -19.32 -1.67
CA THR A 324 -9.46 -20.63 -2.20
C THR A 324 -10.29 -21.34 -1.14
N SER A 325 -11.54 -21.67 -1.45
CA SER A 325 -12.45 -22.24 -0.45
C SER A 325 -11.94 -23.56 0.15
N GLY A 326 -12.15 -23.74 1.45
CA GLY A 326 -11.70 -24.90 2.23
C GLY A 326 -10.18 -25.04 2.37
N LYS A 327 -9.39 -24.03 1.99
CA LYS A 327 -7.93 -24.09 1.90
C LYS A 327 -7.29 -22.86 2.52
N SER A 328 -6.38 -23.06 3.47
CA SER A 328 -5.71 -21.94 4.12
C SER A 328 -4.98 -21.03 3.11
N THR A 329 -5.12 -19.73 3.31
CA THR A 329 -4.62 -18.68 2.40
C THR A 329 -3.09 -18.59 2.42
N MET A 330 -2.48 -18.74 3.60
CA MET A 330 -1.04 -18.56 3.81
C MET A 330 -0.45 -19.63 4.75
N GLU A 331 0.81 -19.98 4.51
CA GLU A 331 1.60 -20.87 5.37
C GLU A 331 3.02 -20.33 5.52
N LEU A 332 3.46 -20.12 6.77
CA LEU A 332 4.88 -19.88 7.04
C LEU A 332 5.60 -21.23 7.08
N GLN A 333 6.73 -21.33 6.41
CA GLN A 333 7.47 -22.57 6.25
C GLN A 333 8.93 -22.39 6.64
N LEU A 334 9.43 -23.32 7.44
CA LEU A 334 10.85 -23.51 7.69
C LEU A 334 11.35 -24.67 6.84
N LEU A 335 12.41 -24.44 6.07
CA LEU A 335 13.00 -25.40 5.14
C LEU A 335 14.44 -25.72 5.56
N ASP A 336 14.85 -26.95 5.28
CA ASP A 336 16.26 -27.33 5.33
C ASP A 336 17.01 -26.93 4.05
N LYS A 337 18.32 -27.20 4.01
CA LYS A 337 19.18 -26.88 2.85
C LYS A 337 18.80 -27.62 1.57
N ALA A 338 18.12 -28.77 1.66
CA ALA A 338 17.64 -29.50 0.49
C ALA A 338 16.33 -28.93 -0.08
N GLY A 339 15.70 -27.99 0.65
CA GLY A 339 14.42 -27.41 0.31
C GLY A 339 13.23 -28.20 0.87
N ASP A 340 13.47 -29.17 1.75
CA ASP A 340 12.39 -29.92 2.40
C ASP A 340 11.72 -29.06 3.48
N ILE A 341 10.39 -29.04 3.50
CA ILE A 341 9.61 -28.36 4.55
C ILE A 341 9.70 -29.15 5.86
N ILE A 342 10.44 -28.60 6.83
CA ILE A 342 10.71 -29.25 8.13
C ILE A 342 9.76 -28.79 9.25
N LYS A 343 9.19 -27.58 9.15
CA LYS A 343 8.16 -27.06 10.06
C LYS A 343 7.24 -26.11 9.30
N THR A 344 5.96 -26.08 9.66
CA THR A 344 5.01 -25.11 9.13
C THR A 344 4.17 -24.51 10.23
N TRP A 345 3.66 -23.31 9.96
CA TRP A 345 2.66 -22.64 10.76
C TRP A 345 1.51 -22.20 9.87
N THR A 346 0.29 -22.57 10.26
CA THR A 346 -0.91 -22.00 9.64
C THR A 346 -1.01 -20.53 10.03
N VAL A 347 -1.18 -19.68 9.03
CA VAL A 347 -1.29 -18.23 9.20
C VAL A 347 -2.77 -17.86 9.13
N SER A 348 -3.25 -17.11 10.11
CA SER A 348 -4.65 -16.66 10.21
C SER A 348 -4.73 -15.17 10.47
N ILE A 349 -5.78 -14.49 10.04
CA ILE A 349 -6.11 -13.13 10.50
C ILE A 349 -6.89 -13.18 11.83
N PRO A 350 -6.97 -12.09 12.60
CA PRO A 350 -7.81 -12.01 13.78
C PRO A 350 -9.28 -12.23 13.40
N THR A 351 -10.03 -12.95 14.23
CA THR A 351 -11.46 -13.21 13.97
C THR A 351 -12.29 -11.93 13.88
N SER A 352 -11.85 -10.85 14.57
CA SER A 352 -12.46 -9.51 14.51
C SER A 352 -12.35 -8.89 13.12
N ASP A 353 -11.35 -9.27 12.35
CA ASP A 353 -10.98 -8.63 11.08
C ASP A 353 -11.56 -9.43 9.89
N LEU A 354 -12.34 -10.48 10.17
CA LEU A 354 -13.03 -11.26 9.14
C LEU A 354 -14.10 -10.41 8.48
N ASN A 355 -13.97 -10.20 7.18
CA ASN A 355 -15.04 -9.58 6.43
C ASN A 355 -16.11 -10.64 6.09
N GLN A 356 -17.32 -10.49 6.66
CA GLN A 356 -18.46 -11.37 6.35
C GLN A 356 -19.39 -10.77 5.30
N ASP A 357 -19.18 -9.52 4.90
CA ASP A 357 -19.99 -8.85 3.88
C ASP A 357 -19.46 -9.16 2.48
N GLY A 358 -20.25 -9.88 1.68
CA GLY A 358 -19.98 -10.14 0.26
C GLY A 358 -20.81 -9.27 -0.69
N THR A 359 -21.47 -8.21 -0.19
CA THR A 359 -22.37 -7.36 -0.99
C THR A 359 -21.66 -6.12 -1.53
N ASN A 360 -22.29 -5.41 -2.49
CA ASN A 360 -21.79 -4.15 -3.04
C ASN A 360 -20.34 -4.19 -3.58
N GLY A 361 -19.91 -5.35 -4.08
CA GLY A 361 -18.56 -5.56 -4.60
C GLY A 361 -17.52 -5.99 -3.56
N ASN A 362 -17.91 -6.12 -2.28
CA ASN A 362 -17.06 -6.70 -1.24
C ASN A 362 -16.83 -8.19 -1.46
N VAL A 363 -15.65 -8.67 -1.03
CA VAL A 363 -15.35 -10.10 -0.94
C VAL A 363 -15.46 -10.57 0.51
N ALA A 364 -16.24 -11.63 0.74
CA ALA A 364 -16.35 -12.23 2.07
C ALA A 364 -15.25 -13.28 2.28
N ASP A 365 -14.74 -13.32 3.50
CA ASP A 365 -13.83 -14.36 3.99
C ASP A 365 -14.62 -15.60 4.44
N GLU A 366 -13.96 -16.77 4.43
CA GLU A 366 -14.57 -18.03 4.86
C GLU A 366 -14.23 -18.35 6.32
N SER A 367 -13.00 -18.08 6.75
CA SER A 367 -12.56 -18.24 8.14
C SER A 367 -11.29 -17.45 8.41
N ALA A 368 -10.87 -17.37 9.67
CA ALA A 368 -9.62 -16.72 10.08
C ALA A 368 -8.39 -17.21 9.27
N SER A 369 -8.36 -18.48 8.85
CA SER A 369 -7.25 -19.02 8.04
C SER A 369 -7.52 -19.04 6.52
N ILE A 370 -8.75 -18.71 6.10
CA ILE A 370 -9.23 -18.75 4.72
C ILE A 370 -9.87 -17.39 4.42
N PHE A 371 -9.03 -16.44 4.02
CA PHE A 371 -9.37 -15.04 3.83
C PHE A 371 -8.83 -14.52 2.48
N ASN A 372 -9.44 -13.47 1.96
CA ASN A 372 -8.99 -12.78 0.76
C ASN A 372 -7.84 -11.83 1.07
N VAL A 373 -6.90 -11.70 0.14
CA VAL A 373 -5.88 -10.64 0.22
C VAL A 373 -6.40 -9.47 -0.60
N VAL A 374 -6.82 -8.40 0.07
CA VAL A 374 -7.45 -7.23 -0.55
C VAL A 374 -6.49 -6.04 -0.64
N ARG A 375 -6.72 -5.13 -1.59
CA ARG A 375 -5.86 -3.93 -1.74
C ARG A 375 -5.88 -3.07 -0.49
N ASN A 376 -4.86 -2.21 -0.33
CA ASN A 376 -4.79 -1.21 0.74
C ASN A 376 -4.78 -1.79 2.17
N HIS A 377 -4.44 -3.07 2.31
CA HIS A 377 -4.28 -3.75 3.60
C HIS A 377 -2.84 -4.22 3.80
N MET A 378 -2.44 -4.31 5.06
CA MET A 378 -1.15 -4.84 5.48
C MET A 378 -1.37 -6.15 6.23
N TYR A 379 -0.67 -7.21 5.83
CA TYR A 379 -0.76 -8.55 6.41
C TYR A 379 0.60 -8.94 6.99
N ASN A 380 0.80 -8.70 8.28
CA ASN A 380 2.12 -8.79 8.90
C ASN A 380 2.24 -9.83 9.99
N LEU A 381 3.38 -10.50 10.04
CA LEU A 381 3.81 -11.33 11.16
C LEU A 381 4.88 -10.57 11.94
N GLY A 382 4.66 -10.36 13.24
CA GLY A 382 5.44 -9.44 14.07
C GLY A 382 4.97 -7.98 13.97
N VAL A 383 5.57 -7.12 14.78
CA VAL A 383 5.24 -5.69 14.91
C VAL A 383 6.46 -4.86 14.55
N LYS A 384 6.28 -3.97 13.59
CA LYS A 384 7.32 -3.01 13.19
C LYS A 384 6.69 -1.68 12.80
N PRO A 385 6.38 -0.80 13.77
CA PRO A 385 5.59 0.40 13.52
C PRO A 385 6.37 1.47 12.74
N TYR A 386 7.71 1.51 12.87
CA TYR A 386 8.56 2.53 12.25
C TYR A 386 9.65 1.89 11.39
N ASN A 387 10.02 2.56 10.29
CA ASN A 387 11.16 2.19 9.45
C ASN A 387 12.49 2.48 10.17
N GLY A 388 12.48 3.37 11.17
CA GLY A 388 13.67 3.68 11.97
C GLY A 388 14.76 4.45 11.22
N GLY A 389 14.47 5.10 10.09
CA GLY A 389 15.43 5.93 9.34
C GLY A 389 15.85 7.21 10.08
N THR A 390 16.99 7.81 9.68
CA THR A 390 17.39 9.16 10.14
C THR A 390 16.41 10.22 9.64
N THR A 391 15.83 9.93 8.48
CA THR A 391 14.77 10.65 7.80
C THR A 391 13.75 9.62 7.30
N ASP A 392 12.49 9.99 7.34
CA ASP A 392 11.43 9.17 6.76
C ASP A 392 11.52 9.19 5.23
N PRO A 393 11.29 8.05 4.54
CA PRO A 393 11.21 8.01 3.08
C PRO A 393 10.14 8.97 2.51
N ASP A 394 10.44 9.66 1.42
CA ASP A 394 9.50 10.55 0.74
C ASP A 394 9.67 10.48 -0.78
N PRO A 395 8.84 11.17 -1.59
CA PRO A 395 8.96 11.11 -3.04
C PRO A 395 10.32 11.55 -3.60
N SER A 396 11.04 12.44 -2.92
CA SER A 396 12.36 12.93 -3.31
C SER A 396 13.51 12.02 -2.86
N ASN A 397 13.31 11.26 -1.77
CA ASN A 397 14.22 10.24 -1.28
C ASN A 397 13.44 9.00 -0.83
N PRO A 398 13.08 8.10 -1.76
CA PRO A 398 12.22 6.97 -1.45
C PRO A 398 12.94 5.85 -0.70
N ASN A 399 14.27 5.86 -0.59
CA ASN A 399 15.04 4.81 0.11
C ASN A 399 16.22 5.40 0.92
N PRO A 400 15.95 6.17 1.98
CA PRO A 400 16.97 6.71 2.88
C PRO A 400 17.70 5.59 3.63
N ASP A 401 18.93 5.87 4.06
CA ASP A 401 19.66 4.96 4.95
C ASP A 401 18.99 4.89 6.34
N PRO A 402 19.01 3.70 7.00
CA PRO A 402 18.45 3.53 8.33
C PRO A 402 19.26 4.29 9.40
N LYS A 403 18.65 4.58 10.57
CA LYS A 403 19.46 4.88 11.77
C LYS A 403 20.29 3.63 12.14
N PRO A 404 21.34 3.80 12.96
CA PRO A 404 21.91 2.67 13.67
C PRO A 404 20.80 1.88 14.39
N ASP A 405 20.93 0.55 14.41
CA ASP A 405 19.98 -0.31 15.11
C ASP A 405 19.82 0.11 16.58
N PRO A 406 18.61 0.02 17.13
CA PRO A 406 18.33 0.38 18.51
C PRO A 406 19.22 -0.42 19.46
N ASP A 407 19.63 0.27 20.52
CA ASP A 407 20.36 -0.33 21.63
C ASP A 407 19.46 -1.38 22.31
N PRO A 408 19.92 -2.64 22.49
CA PRO A 408 19.12 -3.71 23.10
C PRO A 408 18.62 -3.36 24.51
N ASP A 409 19.25 -2.40 25.21
CA ASP A 409 18.86 -1.96 26.55
C ASP A 409 17.78 -0.85 26.56
N LYS A 410 17.28 -0.42 25.40
CA LYS A 410 16.23 0.60 25.28
C LYS A 410 14.91 -0.03 24.83
N PRO A 411 13.76 0.45 25.33
CA PRO A 411 12.47 -0.03 24.88
C PRO A 411 12.28 0.28 23.39
N ASP A 412 12.32 -0.77 22.58
CA ASP A 412 12.04 -0.72 21.13
C ASP A 412 10.51 -0.91 20.91
N PRO A 413 9.85 -0.04 20.12
CA PRO A 413 8.47 -0.28 19.71
C PRO A 413 8.29 -1.51 18.80
N ASP A 414 9.36 -2.03 18.20
CA ASP A 414 9.38 -3.27 17.43
C ASP A 414 9.13 -4.50 18.32
N LYS A 415 8.32 -5.45 17.84
CA LYS A 415 8.07 -6.73 18.51
C LYS A 415 8.08 -7.86 17.46
N PRO A 416 9.25 -8.43 17.14
CA PRO A 416 9.33 -9.59 16.26
C PRO A 416 8.50 -10.76 16.81
N GLU A 417 7.91 -11.55 15.91
CA GLU A 417 7.16 -12.75 16.25
C GLU A 417 8.10 -13.86 16.73
N ASP A 418 7.83 -14.41 17.91
CA ASP A 418 8.60 -15.49 18.53
C ASP A 418 8.17 -16.86 17.96
N LEU A 419 9.04 -17.51 17.19
CA LEU A 419 8.74 -18.78 16.53
C LEU A 419 9.02 -20.03 17.39
N SER A 420 9.49 -19.84 18.63
CA SER A 420 9.71 -20.94 19.58
C SER A 420 8.41 -21.38 20.26
N LYS A 421 7.44 -20.47 20.42
CA LYS A 421 6.22 -20.69 21.22
C LYS A 421 4.95 -20.96 20.40
N SER A 422 4.89 -20.46 19.17
CA SER A 422 3.66 -20.44 18.39
C SER A 422 3.48 -21.71 17.54
N GLN A 423 2.31 -22.34 17.60
CA GLN A 423 1.89 -23.42 16.67
C GLN A 423 1.05 -22.88 15.51
N ASN A 424 0.36 -21.77 15.73
CA ASN A 424 -0.37 -21.00 14.72
C ASN A 424 0.09 -19.56 14.81
N LEU A 425 0.06 -18.85 13.68
CA LEU A 425 0.46 -17.46 13.61
C LEU A 425 -0.74 -16.59 13.28
N ILE A 426 -0.89 -15.50 14.02
CA ILE A 426 -1.95 -14.52 13.79
C ILE A 426 -1.32 -13.31 13.08
N LEU A 427 -1.76 -13.04 11.86
CA LEU A 427 -1.45 -11.83 11.14
C LEU A 427 -2.01 -10.65 11.90
N LYS A 428 -1.24 -9.58 11.90
CA LYS A 428 -1.77 -8.26 12.21
C LYS A 428 -2.29 -7.70 10.90
N VAL A 429 -3.60 -7.64 10.78
CA VAL A 429 -4.25 -6.90 9.71
C VAL A 429 -4.40 -5.48 10.23
N ASN A 430 -3.76 -4.54 9.55
CA ASN A 430 -4.17 -3.16 9.71
C ASN A 430 -5.29 -3.00 8.69
N ASP A 431 -6.53 -2.94 9.20
CA ASP A 431 -7.72 -2.72 8.40
C ASP A 431 -7.46 -1.60 7.42
N ASN A 432 -8.12 -1.69 6.25
CA ASN A 432 -8.27 -0.66 5.23
C ASN A 432 -7.91 0.66 5.86
N TRP A 433 -6.73 1.16 5.55
CA TRP A 433 -6.02 2.26 6.22
C TRP A 433 -6.97 3.14 7.10
N GLU A 434 -8.12 3.55 6.64
CA GLU A 434 -9.14 4.28 7.38
C GLU A 434 -9.98 3.60 8.53
N ALA A 435 -9.80 2.33 8.94
CA ALA A 435 -10.58 1.73 10.05
C ALA A 435 -9.82 1.65 11.39
N ILE A 436 -10.35 2.36 12.39
CA ILE A 436 -9.88 2.46 13.77
C ILE A 436 -10.05 1.12 14.48
N HIS A 437 -8.95 0.54 14.95
CA HIS A 437 -8.95 -0.25 16.19
C HIS A 437 -7.71 0.10 17.01
N GLN A 438 -7.94 0.74 18.16
CA GLN A 438 -6.98 0.81 19.26
C GLN A 438 -6.70 -0.63 19.71
N MET A 439 -5.50 -1.14 19.42
CA MET A 439 -5.00 -2.29 20.16
C MET A 439 -4.62 -1.82 21.57
N GLU A 440 -5.61 -1.81 22.48
CA GLU A 440 -5.29 -2.03 23.89
C GLU A 440 -4.63 -3.42 23.97
N LEU A 441 -3.35 -3.43 24.33
CA LEU A 441 -2.73 -4.63 24.88
C LEU A 441 -3.50 -4.94 26.17
N GLY A 442 -4.43 -5.89 26.11
CA GLY A 442 -5.14 -6.36 27.28
C GLY A 442 -4.16 -6.93 28.31
N ASP A 443 -4.39 -6.59 29.57
CA ASP A 443 -3.84 -7.26 30.75
C ASP A 443 -4.20 -8.75 30.80
#